data_AF-A0A9D9BIK2-F1
#
_entry.id   AF-A0A9D9BIK2-F1
#
_cell.length_a   1.000
_cell.length_b   1.000
_cell.length_c   1.000
_cell.angle_alpha   90.00
_cell.angle_beta   90.00
_cell.angle_gamma   90.00
#
_symmetry.space_group_name_H-M   'P 1'
#
loop_
_entity.id
_entity.type
_entity.pdbx_description
1 polymer ?
#
loop_
_entity_poly.entity_id
_entity_poly.type
_entity_poly.pdbx_seq_one_letter_code
_entity_poly.pdbx_strand_id
1 'polypeptide(L)' 'CPYGEARGLVLVEASEADQARARDVLITEVLPDWAERAGGDWAKRWSDSVGQVTGVNLVTN' A
#
# COMPACT_ATOMS: atom_id res chain seq x y z
N CYS A 1 -2.02 -22.58 -13.15
CA CYS A 1 -1.22 -21.38 -13.47
C CYS A 1 -0.39 -21.67 -14.71
N PRO A 2 -0.51 -20.94 -15.82
CA PRO A 2 0.23 -21.22 -17.06
C PRO A 2 1.70 -20.76 -17.02
N TYR A 3 2.12 -20.06 -15.95
CA TYR A 3 3.41 -19.37 -15.88
C TYR A 3 4.56 -20.21 -15.26
N GLY A 4 4.35 -21.51 -15.00
CA GLY A 4 5.40 -22.42 -14.50
C GLY A 4 4.87 -23.55 -13.61
N GLU A 5 5.79 -24.40 -13.13
CA GLU A 5 5.48 -25.47 -12.18
C GLU A 5 5.02 -24.91 -10.84
N ALA A 6 3.96 -25.48 -10.28
CA ALA A 6 3.56 -25.18 -8.92
C ALA A 6 4.64 -25.69 -7.95
N ARG A 7 5.15 -24.81 -7.12
CA ARG A 7 6.06 -25.15 -6.02
C ARG A 7 5.23 -25.21 -4.74
N GLY A 8 5.59 -26.12 -3.82
CA GLY A 8 4.83 -26.42 -2.58
C GLY A 8 4.88 -25.33 -1.52
N LEU A 9 4.55 -24.10 -1.89
CA LEU A 9 4.42 -22.96 -0.98
C LEU A 9 3.16 -23.11 -0.13
N VAL A 10 3.27 -22.71 1.13
CA VAL A 10 2.13 -22.65 2.06
C VAL A 10 1.65 -21.21 2.10
N LEU A 11 0.36 -21.00 1.83
CA LEU A 11 -0.27 -19.69 2.00
C LEU A 11 -0.47 -19.42 3.49
N VAL A 12 0.02 -18.27 3.96
CA VAL A 12 -0.23 -17.79 5.31
C VAL A 12 -1.20 -16.61 5.20
N GLU A 13 -2.42 -16.81 5.70
CA GLU A 13 -3.45 -15.78 5.69
C GLU A 13 -3.13 -14.66 6.69
N ALA A 14 -3.28 -13.42 6.25
CA ALA A 14 -3.09 -12.25 7.12
C ALA A 14 -4.29 -12.12 8.07
N SER A 15 -4.01 -11.97 9.36
CA SER A 15 -5.05 -11.68 10.35
C SER A 15 -5.57 -10.24 10.22
N GLU A 16 -6.70 -9.94 10.85
CA GLU A 16 -7.20 -8.56 10.94
C GLU A 16 -6.20 -7.63 11.64
N ALA A 17 -5.46 -8.14 12.64
CA ALA A 17 -4.42 -7.39 13.33
C ALA A 17 -3.25 -7.04 12.40
N ASP A 18 -2.85 -7.98 11.53
CA ASP A 18 -1.82 -7.73 10.52
C ASP A 18 -2.26 -6.66 9.52
N GLN A 19 -3.52 -6.72 9.06
CA GLN A 19 -4.09 -5.74 8.14
C GLN A 19 -4.17 -4.34 8.77
N ALA A 20 -4.59 -4.26 10.03
CA ALA A 20 -4.65 -3.00 10.76
C ALA A 20 -3.25 -2.40 10.94
N ARG A 21 -2.27 -3.21 11.33
CA ARG A 21 -0.87 -2.80 11.47
C ARG A 21 -0.27 -2.35 10.14
N ALA A 22 -0.53 -3.09 9.06
CA ALA A 22 -0.05 -2.73 7.73
C ALA A 22 -0.65 -1.40 7.25
N ARG A 23 -1.94 -1.16 7.49
CA ARG A 23 -2.60 0.11 7.15
C ARG A 23 -2.02 1.28 7.93
N ASP A 24 -1.77 1.11 9.22
CA ASP A 24 -1.14 2.12 10.08
C ASP A 24 0.26 2.51 9.57
N VAL A 25 1.14 1.53 9.33
CA VAL A 25 2.49 1.77 8.80
C VAL A 25 2.46 2.37 7.39
N LEU A 26 1.53 1.92 6.55
CA LEU A 26 1.35 2.47 5.20
C LEU A 26 1.10 3.98 5.25
N ILE A 27 0.22 4.42 6.16
CA ILE A 27 -0.21 5.82 6.27
C ILE A 27 0.84 6.68 6.98
N THR A 28 1.46 6.15 8.04
CA THR A 28 2.32 6.94 8.93
C THR A 28 3.78 7.01 8.48
N GLU A 29 4.26 6.05 7.69
CA GLU A 29 5.67 5.94 7.32
C GLU A 29 5.85 5.80 5.79
N VAL A 30 5.27 4.75 5.21
CA VAL A 30 5.58 4.36 3.83
C VAL A 30 5.15 5.41 2.80
N LEU A 31 3.88 5.85 2.85
CA LEU A 31 3.36 6.80 1.87
C LEU A 31 3.98 8.20 2.01
N PRO A 32 4.21 8.75 3.23
CA PRO A 32 5.00 9.97 3.41
C PRO A 32 6.40 9.89 2.79
N ASP A 33 7.18 8.86 3.14
CA ASP A 33 8.55 8.68 2.64
C ASP A 33 8.59 8.46 1.12
N TRP A 34 7.58 7.77 0.59
CA TRP A 34 7.43 7.60 -0.84
C TRP A 34 7.08 8.93 -1.53
N ALA A 35 6.16 9.72 -0.97
CA ALA A 35 5.73 11.00 -1.53
C ALA A 35 6.89 12.02 -1.58
N GLU A 36 7.74 12.06 -0.54
CA GLU A 36 8.95 12.89 -0.53
C GLU A 36 9.89 12.56 -1.68
N ARG A 37 10.09 11.26 -1.96
CA ARG A 37 10.99 10.79 -3.04
C ARG A 37 10.38 10.89 -4.43
N ALA A 38 9.07 10.66 -4.56
CA ALA A 38 8.36 10.69 -5.83
C ALA A 38 8.06 12.12 -6.29
N GLY A 39 7.80 13.04 -5.35
CA GLY A 39 7.37 14.41 -5.60
C GLY A 39 5.87 14.61 -5.48
N GLY A 40 5.46 15.84 -5.15
CA GLY A 40 4.08 16.20 -4.79
C GLY A 40 3.02 15.89 -5.87
N ASP A 41 3.36 16.01 -7.15
CA ASP A 41 2.43 15.69 -8.25
C ASP A 41 2.03 14.20 -8.26
N TRP A 42 2.97 13.32 -7.91
CA TRP A 42 2.72 11.89 -7.83
C TRP A 42 1.91 11.52 -6.59
N ALA A 43 2.17 12.17 -5.45
CA ALA A 43 1.38 12.03 -4.24
C ALA A 43 -0.09 12.43 -4.46
N LYS A 44 -0.31 13.55 -5.16
CA LYS A 44 -1.64 14.00 -5.55
C LYS A 44 -2.33 13.00 -6.47
N ARG A 45 -1.67 12.59 -7.56
CA ARG A 45 -2.24 11.63 -8.51
C ARG A 45 -2.61 10.30 -7.84
N TRP A 46 -1.81 9.83 -6.90
CA TRP A 46 -2.09 8.61 -6.15
C TRP A 46 -3.36 8.76 -5.29
N SER A 47 -3.48 9.87 -4.55
CA SER A 47 -4.65 10.15 -3.71
C SER A 47 -5.93 10.28 -4.52
N ASP A 48 -5.85 10.95 -5.68
CA ASP A 48 -6.98 11.14 -6.60
C ASP A 48 -7.41 9.84 -7.33
N SER A 49 -6.64 8.75 -7.21
CA SER A 49 -6.94 7.48 -7.86
C SER A 49 -7.03 6.31 -6.86
N VAL A 50 -5.91 5.70 -6.51
CA VAL A 50 -5.84 4.57 -5.58
C VAL A 50 -6.36 4.97 -4.20
N GLY A 51 -6.06 6.20 -3.76
CA GLY A 51 -6.53 6.70 -2.47
C GLY A 51 -8.04 6.70 -2.34
N GLN A 52 -8.77 7.10 -3.39
CA GLN A 52 -10.24 7.06 -3.42
C GLN A 52 -10.79 5.64 -3.29
N VAL A 53 -10.18 4.66 -3.99
CA VAL A 53 -10.62 3.26 -3.96
C VAL A 53 -10.35 2.61 -2.61
N THR A 54 -9.23 2.96 -1.97
CA THR A 54 -8.76 2.35 -0.73
C THR A 54 -9.21 3.10 0.54
N GLY A 55 -9.83 4.28 0.37
CA GLY A 55 -10.17 5.19 1.46
C GLY A 55 -8.94 5.69 2.22
N VAL A 56 -7.78 5.77 1.56
CA VAL A 56 -6.53 6.27 2.13
C VAL A 56 -6.15 7.56 1.42
N ASN A 57 -6.00 8.65 2.16
CA ASN A 57 -5.55 9.93 1.59
C ASN A 57 -4.19 10.32 2.15
N LEU A 58 -3.29 10.76 1.28
CA LEU A 58 -2.06 11.42 1.69
C LEU A 58 -2.39 12.83 2.18
N VAL A 59 -2.01 13.15 3.42
CA VAL A 59 -1.89 14.53 3.87
C VAL A 59 -0.43 14.90 3.69
N THR A 60 -0.10 15.47 2.55
CA THR A 60 1.23 16.04 2.34
C THR A 60 1.29 17.39 3.07
N ASN A 61 2.26 17.56 3.97
CA ASN A 61 2.56 18.85 4.61
C ASN A 61 3.15 19.85 3.60
#